data_AF-A0A920RAY5-F1
#
_entry.id   AF-A0A920RAY5-F1
#
_cell.length_a   1.000
_cell.length_b   1.000
_cell.length_c   1.000
_cell.angle_alpha   90.00
_cell.angle_beta   90.00
_cell.angle_gamma   90.00
#
_symmetry.space_group_name_H-M   'P 1'
#
loop_
_entity.id
_entity.type
_entity.pdbx_description
1 polymer ?
#
loop_
_entity_poly.entity_id
_entity_poly.type
_entity_poly.pdbx_seq_one_letter_code
_entity_poly.pdbx_strand_id
1 'polypeptide(L)'
;MPLLIKEVSDSFAEHDVDYWLQRLTEFDIPHSKVFTYDEAANDKQKADNDIIIPLEHPEYGSIRTVNSPFEVSGFEKRKPTAAPALGEHTEEILRELGYSEEEIVKYLDF
;
A
#
# COMPACT_ATOMS: atom_id res chain seq x y z
N MET A 1 22.40 -1.28 30.48
CA MET A 1 21.60 -1.11 29.25
C MET A 1 21.75 0.28 28.61
N PRO A 2 21.61 1.43 29.31
CA PRO A 2 21.74 2.75 28.66
C PRO A 2 23.13 3.02 28.07
N LEU A 3 24.20 2.48 28.69
CA LEU A 3 25.56 2.59 28.15
C LEU A 3 25.75 1.88 26.81
N LEU A 4 25.14 0.71 26.62
CA LEU A 4 25.24 -0.03 25.36
C LEU A 4 24.52 0.70 24.22
N ILE A 5 23.32 1.23 24.49
CA ILE A 5 22.59 2.03 23.51
C ILE A 5 23.41 3.25 23.11
N LYS A 6 24.00 3.96 24.08
CA LYS A 6 24.85 5.12 23.80
C LYS A 6 26.03 4.74 22.90
N GLU A 7 26.78 3.71 23.26
CA GLU A 7 27.97 3.29 22.50
C GLU A 7 27.63 2.91 21.06
N VAL A 8 26.54 2.15 20.88
CA VAL A 8 26.07 1.71 19.57
C VAL A 8 25.57 2.90 18.74
N SER A 9 24.82 3.83 19.34
CA SER A 9 24.36 5.04 18.66
C SER A 9 25.51 5.94 18.23
N ASP A 10 26.51 6.14 19.10
CA ASP A 10 27.68 6.95 18.79
C ASP A 10 28.49 6.31 17.65
N SER A 11 28.67 4.99 17.69
CA SER A 11 29.34 4.24 16.62
C SER A 11 28.58 4.38 15.29
N PHE A 12 27.27 4.16 15.27
CA PHE A 12 26.47 4.26 14.05
C PHE A 12 26.54 5.65 13.41
N ALA A 13 26.76 6.72 14.19
CA ALA A 13 26.88 8.07 13.68
C ALA A 13 28.21 8.35 12.94
N GLU A 14 29.21 7.48 13.05
CA GLU A 14 30.54 7.67 12.42
C GLU A 14 30.54 7.41 10.91
N HIS A 15 29.56 6.65 10.41
CA HIS A 15 29.47 6.26 9.00
C HIS A 15 28.04 6.34 8.46
N ASP A 16 27.91 6.39 7.14
CA ASP A 16 26.61 6.40 6.48
C ASP A 16 25.92 5.02 6.50
N VAL A 17 24.66 5.01 6.07
CA VAL A 17 23.83 3.80 6.05
C VAL A 17 24.46 2.72 5.15
N ASP A 18 25.01 3.08 3.99
CA ASP A 18 25.52 2.11 3.02
C ASP A 18 26.73 1.34 3.58
N TYR A 19 27.62 2.04 4.28
CA TYR A 19 28.70 1.42 5.03
C TYR A 19 28.17 0.38 6.04
N TRP A 20 27.18 0.76 6.85
CA TRP A 20 26.65 -0.14 7.87
C TRP A 20 25.87 -1.31 7.28
N LEU A 21 25.11 -1.11 6.20
CA LEU A 21 24.43 -2.21 5.50
C LEU A 21 25.44 -3.29 5.06
N GLN A 22 26.54 -2.87 4.43
CA GLN A 22 27.59 -3.79 4.00
C GLN A 22 28.23 -4.53 5.19
N ARG A 23 28.62 -3.79 6.23
CA ARG A 23 29.32 -4.34 7.40
C ARG A 23 28.44 -5.28 8.22
N LEU A 24 27.17 -4.94 8.44
CA LEU A 24 26.24 -5.79 9.18
C LEU A 24 25.90 -7.07 8.40
N THR A 25 25.81 -6.98 7.06
CA THR A 25 25.67 -8.16 6.19
C THR A 25 26.86 -9.10 6.30
N GLU A 26 28.08 -8.56 6.30
CA GLU A 26 29.32 -9.35 6.38
C GLU A 26 29.39 -10.24 7.64
N PHE A 27 28.81 -9.78 8.75
CA PHE A 27 28.76 -10.51 10.01
C PHE A 27 27.44 -11.25 10.27
N ASP A 28 26.57 -11.37 9.28
CA ASP A 28 25.27 -12.05 9.40
C ASP A 28 24.39 -11.46 10.53
N ILE A 29 24.45 -10.14 10.71
CA ILE A 29 23.62 -9.44 11.69
C ILE A 29 22.30 -9.05 11.01
N PRO A 30 21.12 -9.42 11.54
CA PRO A 30 19.84 -9.00 10.99
C PRO A 30 19.68 -7.48 11.07
N HIS A 31 19.45 -6.84 9.93
CA HIS A 31 19.31 -5.40 9.83
C HIS A 31 18.46 -5.00 8.61
N SER A 32 17.99 -3.75 8.60
CA SER A 32 17.35 -3.13 7.46
C SER A 32 17.56 -1.62 7.50
N LYS A 33 17.62 -1.00 6.32
CA LYS A 33 17.45 0.44 6.19
C LYS A 33 16.05 0.83 6.64
N VAL A 34 15.92 2.00 7.27
CA VAL A 34 14.64 2.68 7.45
C VAL A 34 14.39 3.52 6.20
N PHE A 35 13.44 3.10 5.37
CA PHE A 35 13.12 3.77 4.11
C PHE A 35 12.25 5.00 4.35
N THR A 36 12.48 6.06 3.57
CA THR A 36 11.52 7.15 3.40
C THR A 36 10.29 6.67 2.61
N TYR A 37 9.20 7.44 2.63
CA TYR A 37 8.01 7.09 1.87
C TYR A 37 8.26 6.98 0.36
N ASP A 38 9.11 7.86 -0.21
CA ASP A 38 9.44 7.83 -1.63
C ASP A 38 10.26 6.60 -2.00
N GLU A 39 11.33 6.30 -1.24
CA GLU A 39 12.13 5.10 -1.45
C GLU A 39 11.26 3.84 -1.28
N ALA A 40 10.38 3.84 -0.27
CA ALA A 40 9.45 2.76 -0.04
C ALA A 40 8.43 2.61 -1.17
N ALA A 41 8.00 3.69 -1.83
CA ALA A 41 7.07 3.63 -2.95
C ALA A 41 7.74 3.15 -4.25
N ASN A 42 9.04 3.41 -4.39
CA ASN A 42 9.84 3.13 -5.59
C ASN A 42 10.75 1.91 -5.45
N ASP A 43 10.64 1.17 -4.34
CA ASP A 43 11.44 -0.02 -4.08
C ASP A 43 11.19 -1.12 -5.13
N LYS A 44 12.30 -1.66 -5.68
CA LYS A 44 12.25 -2.68 -6.72
C LYS A 44 11.62 -3.97 -6.22
N GLN A 45 11.90 -4.39 -4.99
CA GLN A 45 11.35 -5.63 -4.46
C GLN A 45 9.83 -5.54 -4.34
N LYS A 46 9.28 -4.39 -3.96
CA LYS A 46 7.82 -4.17 -3.94
C LYS A 46 7.18 -4.18 -5.33
N ALA A 47 7.87 -3.67 -6.34
CA ALA A 47 7.40 -3.73 -7.72
C ALA A 47 7.40 -5.18 -8.26
N ASP A 48 8.51 -5.91 -8.04
CA ASP A 48 8.66 -7.29 -8.49
C ASP A 48 7.70 -8.28 -7.79
N ASN A 49 7.20 -7.92 -6.60
CA ASN A 49 6.26 -8.74 -5.82
C ASN A 49 4.81 -8.21 -5.85
N ASP A 50 4.47 -7.35 -6.80
CA ASP A 50 3.12 -6.79 -6.96
C ASP A 50 2.55 -6.16 -5.66
N ILE A 51 3.40 -5.59 -4.81
CA ILE A 51 2.98 -4.95 -3.54
C ILE A 51 2.44 -3.54 -3.83
N ILE A 52 3.14 -2.78 -4.69
CA ILE A 52 2.72 -1.44 -5.12
C ILE A 52 2.48 -1.48 -6.63
N ILE A 53 1.20 -1.41 -7.01
CA ILE A 53 0.74 -1.63 -8.38
C ILE A 53 0.06 -0.39 -8.95
N PRO A 54 0.07 -0.22 -10.29
CA PRO A 54 -0.73 0.82 -10.93
C PRO A 54 -2.22 0.55 -10.76
N LEU A 55 -3.00 1.63 -10.65
CA LEU A 55 -4.45 1.62 -10.58
C LEU A 55 -4.99 2.77 -11.45
N GLU A 56 -5.89 2.47 -12.38
CA GLU A 56 -6.61 3.48 -13.13
C GLU A 56 -7.75 4.05 -12.30
N HIS A 57 -7.71 5.35 -12.03
CA HIS A 57 -8.74 6.09 -11.31
C HIS A 57 -9.57 6.95 -12.26
N PRO A 58 -10.91 6.91 -12.22
CA PRO A 58 -11.77 7.69 -13.13
C PRO A 58 -11.47 9.20 -13.15
N GLU A 59 -11.14 9.77 -11.98
CA GLU A 59 -10.86 11.21 -11.84
C GLU A 59 -9.36 11.57 -11.94
N TYR A 60 -8.46 10.67 -11.50
CA TYR A 60 -7.04 11.00 -11.30
C TYR A 60 -6.11 10.29 -12.30
N GLY A 61 -6.66 9.49 -13.22
CA GLY A 61 -5.90 8.68 -14.17
C GLY A 61 -5.08 7.59 -13.48
N SER A 62 -3.93 7.26 -14.05
CA SER A 62 -3.02 6.24 -13.51
C SER A 62 -2.37 6.70 -12.22
N ILE A 63 -2.80 6.12 -11.10
CA ILE A 63 -2.18 6.27 -9.77
C ILE A 63 -1.54 4.95 -9.33
N ARG A 64 -0.89 4.93 -8.16
CA ARG A 64 -0.36 3.69 -7.54
C ARG A 64 -1.11 3.40 -6.25
N THR A 65 -1.32 2.12 -5.96
CA THR A 65 -1.97 1.66 -4.75
C THR A 65 -1.26 0.43 -4.17
N VAL A 66 -1.57 0.11 -2.91
CA VAL A 66 -1.09 -1.10 -2.24
C VAL A 66 -2.02 -2.26 -2.58
N ASN A 67 -1.44 -3.37 -3.03
CA ASN A 67 -2.16 -4.60 -3.34
C ASN A 67 -2.47 -5.40 -2.06
N SER A 68 -3.30 -6.45 -2.19
CA SER A 68 -3.48 -7.40 -1.08
C SER A 68 -2.14 -8.02 -0.68
N PRO A 69 -1.79 -8.04 0.63
CA PRO A 69 -0.53 -8.60 1.11
C PRO A 69 -0.52 -10.13 1.12
N PHE A 70 -1.66 -10.77 0.84
CA PHE A 70 -1.80 -12.23 0.88
C PHE A 70 -1.69 -12.84 -0.51
N GLU A 71 -0.81 -13.83 -0.63
CA GLU A 71 -0.80 -14.79 -1.74
C GLU A 71 -1.35 -16.12 -1.24
N VAL A 72 -2.36 -16.67 -1.91
CA VAL A 72 -2.98 -17.94 -1.54
C VAL A 72 -2.82 -18.90 -2.69
N SER A 73 -2.06 -19.98 -2.46
CA SER A 73 -1.83 -21.02 -3.48
C SER A 73 -3.15 -21.56 -4.01
N GLY A 74 -3.31 -21.57 -5.34
CA GLY A 74 -4.51 -22.06 -6.03
C GLY A 74 -5.62 -21.02 -6.20
N PHE A 75 -5.43 -19.78 -5.75
CA PHE A 75 -6.40 -18.69 -5.93
C PHE A 75 -5.75 -17.52 -6.66
N GLU A 76 -6.47 -16.96 -7.63
CA GLU A 76 -6.05 -15.69 -8.24
C GLU A 76 -6.35 -14.54 -7.28
N LYS A 77 -5.32 -13.73 -7.00
CA LYS A 77 -5.46 -12.55 -6.17
C LYS A 77 -6.39 -11.53 -6.85
N ARG A 78 -7.43 -11.09 -6.14
CA ARG A 78 -8.27 -9.98 -6.59
C ARG A 78 -7.46 -8.69 -6.58
N LYS A 79 -7.30 -8.07 -7.74
CA LYS A 79 -6.66 -6.76 -7.87
C LYS A 79 -7.55 -5.66 -7.27
N PRO A 80 -6.97 -4.64 -6.61
CA PRO A 80 -7.71 -3.46 -6.18
C PRO A 80 -8.24 -2.70 -7.40
N THR A 81 -9.39 -2.07 -7.21
CA THR A 81 -10.03 -1.16 -8.17
C THR A 81 -10.20 0.21 -7.53
N ALA A 82 -10.56 1.23 -8.32
CA ALA A 82 -10.89 2.54 -7.77
C ALA A 82 -12.04 2.41 -6.76
N ALA A 83 -11.99 3.23 -5.71
CA ALA A 83 -13.11 3.33 -4.78
C ALA A 83 -14.31 3.94 -5.51
N PRO A 84 -15.54 3.50 -5.21
CA PRO A 84 -16.71 4.10 -5.82
C PRO A 84 -16.85 5.55 -5.42
N ALA A 85 -17.37 6.36 -6.33
CA ALA A 85 -17.82 7.71 -6.03
C ALA A 85 -18.97 7.68 -5.01
N LEU A 86 -19.20 8.83 -4.37
CA LEU A 86 -20.32 8.99 -3.45
C LEU A 86 -21.63 8.72 -4.18
N GLY A 87 -22.32 7.66 -3.78
CA GLY A 87 -23.62 7.27 -4.35
C GLY A 87 -23.55 6.53 -5.69
N GLU A 88 -22.37 6.12 -6.16
CA GLU A 88 -22.19 5.45 -7.47
C GLU A 88 -23.12 4.25 -7.69
N HIS A 89 -23.32 3.44 -6.64
CA HIS A 89 -24.15 2.24 -6.70
C HIS A 89 -25.55 2.42 -6.08
N THR A 90 -25.97 3.65 -5.75
CA THR A 90 -27.25 3.88 -5.05
C THR A 90 -28.44 3.37 -5.88
N GLU A 91 -28.51 3.76 -7.16
CA GLU A 91 -29.61 3.36 -8.05
C GLU A 91 -29.62 1.84 -8.28
N GLU A 92 -28.43 1.26 -8.54
CA GLU A 92 -28.26 -0.18 -8.74
C GLU A 92 -28.79 -0.98 -7.55
N ILE A 93 -28.37 -0.65 -6.33
CA ILE A 93 -28.78 -1.34 -5.12
C ILE A 93 -30.29 -1.16 -4.85
N LEU A 94 -30.84 0.04 -5.06
CA LEU A 94 -32.30 0.25 -4.88
C LEU A 94 -33.11 -0.60 -5.86
N ARG A 95 -32.65 -0.73 -7.11
CA ARG A 95 -33.30 -1.59 -8.11
C ARG A 95 -33.19 -3.07 -7.71
N GLU A 96 -32.04 -3.52 -7.21
CA GLU A 96 -31.86 -4.89 -6.72
C GLU A 96 -32.76 -5.22 -5.52
N LEU A 97 -33.05 -4.23 -4.67
CA LEU A 97 -33.95 -4.36 -3.53
C LEU A 97 -35.45 -4.35 -3.91
N GLY A 98 -35.78 -4.05 -5.18
CA GLY A 98 -37.15 -4.10 -5.71
C GLY A 98 -37.95 -2.81 -5.57
N TYR A 99 -37.29 -1.66 -5.37
CA TYR A 99 -37.95 -0.36 -5.40
C TYR A 99 -38.43 -0.02 -6.82
N SER A 100 -39.56 0.69 -6.92
CA SER A 100 -40.06 1.17 -8.22
C SER A 100 -39.22 2.35 -8.73
N GLU A 101 -39.22 2.58 -10.04
CA GLU A 101 -38.52 3.73 -10.63
C GLU A 101 -39.02 5.07 -10.05
N GLU A 102 -40.31 5.17 -9.72
CA GLU A 102 -40.86 6.36 -9.06
C GLU A 102 -40.32 6.56 -7.64
N GLU A 103 -40.10 5.48 -6.88
CA GLU A 103 -39.51 5.54 -5.54
C GLU A 103 -38.02 5.90 -5.60
N ILE A 104 -37.29 5.32 -6.56
CA ILE A 104 -35.87 5.59 -6.78
C ILE A 104 -35.63 7.06 -7.10
N VAL A 105 -36.37 7.62 -8.07
CA VAL A 105 -36.27 9.06 -8.42
C VAL A 105 -36.55 9.93 -7.19
N LYS A 106 -37.61 9.62 -6.44
CA LYS A 106 -37.96 10.35 -5.21
C LYS A 106 -36.85 10.33 -4.15
N TYR A 107 -36.08 9.26 -4.04
CA TYR A 107 -34.98 9.17 -3.06
C TYR A 107 -33.68 9.83 -3.52
N LEU A 108 -33.50 10.01 -4.83
CA LEU A 108 -32.34 10.69 -5.41
C LEU A 108 -32.54 12.22 -5.50
N ASP A 109 -33.79 12.69 -5.57
CA ASP A 109 -34.17 14.12 -5.62
C ASP A 109 -34.10 14.84 -4.25
N PHE A 110 -32.93 14.85 -3.60
CA PHE A 110 -32.66 15.72 -2.43
C PHE A 110 -32.39 17.18 -2.80
#